data_AF-A0A8X6SSI8-F1
#
_entry.id   AF-A0A8X6SSI8-F1
#
_cell.length_a   1.000
_cell.length_b   1.000
_cell.length_c   1.000
_cell.angle_alpha   90.00
_cell.angle_beta   90.00
_cell.angle_gamma   90.00
#
_symmetry.space_group_name_H-M   'P 1'
#
loop_
_entity.id
_entity.type
_entity.pdbx_description
1 polymer ?
#
loop_
_entity_poly.entity_id
_entity_poly.type
_entity_poly.pdbx_seq_one_letter_code
_entity_poly.pdbx_strand_id
1 'polypeptide(L)'
;MWKKGRATSDFAFDKNSEIFLVQRNDNSTDTVAKNSSTLDSVFEVKRRVRGHKDKINVKMANLINFYNKSMGDMDHHDWLVGLFY
;
A
#
# COMPACT_ATOMS: atom_id res chain seq x y z
N MET A 1 8.91 -1.17 20.60
CA MET A 1 7.87 -0.43 19.85
C MET A 1 6.52 -1.11 20.06
N TRP A 2 5.49 -0.39 20.53
CA TRP A 2 4.13 -0.93 20.57
C TRP A 2 3.65 -1.18 19.14
N LYS A 3 3.05 -2.34 18.87
CA LYS A 3 2.50 -2.66 17.55
C LYS A 3 1.41 -1.65 17.23
N LYS A 4 1.61 -0.81 16.21
CA LYS A 4 0.59 0.12 15.73
C LYS A 4 -0.64 -0.68 15.29
N GLY A 5 -1.82 -0.07 15.43
CA GLY A 5 -3.08 -0.67 15.01
C GLY A 5 -3.04 -1.09 13.53
N ARG A 6 -3.81 -2.12 13.17
CA ARG A 6 -3.92 -2.56 11.78
C ARG A 6 -4.40 -1.43 10.87
N ALA A 7 -3.88 -1.44 9.66
CA ALA A 7 -4.12 -0.47 8.60
C ALA A 7 -3.78 0.98 9.03
N THR A 8 -2.70 1.12 9.79
CA THR A 8 -2.03 2.41 9.99
C THR A 8 -0.95 2.60 8.92
N SER A 9 -0.68 3.86 8.57
CA SER A 9 0.39 4.21 7.62
C SER A 9 1.30 5.27 8.24
N ASP A 10 2.60 5.09 8.07
CA ASP A 10 3.62 6.07 8.43
C ASP A 10 4.27 6.63 7.15
N PHE A 11 4.73 7.87 7.24
CA PHE A 11 5.25 8.62 6.10
C PHE A 11 6.63 9.19 6.43
N ALA A 12 7.56 9.08 5.48
CA ALA A 12 8.84 9.76 5.54
C ALA A 12 9.17 10.33 4.16
N PHE A 13 9.79 11.51 4.12
CA PHE A 13 10.27 12.11 2.88
C PHE A 13 11.73 12.44 3.03
N ASP A 14 12.56 11.86 2.17
CA ASP A 14 13.97 12.24 2.04
C ASP A 14 14.08 13.40 1.03
N LYS A 15 14.44 14.57 1.53
CA LYS A 15 14.61 15.79 0.72
C LYS A 15 15.83 15.75 -0.18
N ASN A 16 16.86 14.96 0.16
CA ASN A 16 18.09 14.90 -0.62
C ASN A 16 17.91 14.04 -1.87
N SER A 17 17.24 12.89 -1.69
CA SER A 17 16.98 11.94 -2.77
C SER A 17 15.62 12.17 -3.46
N GLU A 18 14.81 13.09 -2.94
CA GLU A 18 13.42 13.35 -3.36
C GLU A 18 12.54 12.08 -3.33
N ILE A 19 12.78 11.20 -2.34
CA ILE A 19 12.06 9.93 -2.19
C ILE A 19 11.01 10.07 -1.09
N PHE A 20 9.76 9.78 -1.45
CA PHE A 20 8.66 9.61 -0.52
C PHE A 20 8.50 8.13 -0.15
N LEU A 21 8.47 7.84 1.13
CA LEU A 21 8.35 6.51 1.71
C LEU A 21 7.04 6.40 2.48
N VAL A 22 6.32 5.31 2.25
CA VAL A 22 5.12 4.94 2.99
C VAL A 22 5.33 3.57 3.59
N GLN A 23 5.18 3.47 4.91
CA GLN A 23 5.14 2.20 5.61
C GLN A 23 3.70 1.87 6.01
N ARG A 24 3.16 0.79 5.46
CA ARG A 24 1.83 0.25 5.83
C ARG A 24 1.99 -0.81 6.91
N ASN A 25 1.27 -0.67 8.01
CA ASN A 25 1.15 -1.70 9.03
C ASN A 25 -0.21 -2.39 8.94
N ASP A 26 -0.29 -3.57 8.31
CA ASP A 26 -1.53 -4.37 8.22
C ASP A 26 -1.34 -5.77 8.84
N ASN A 27 -1.53 -6.87 8.08
CA ASN A 27 -1.15 -8.22 8.51
C ASN A 27 0.38 -8.38 8.60
N SER A 28 1.07 -7.80 7.61
CA SER A 28 2.51 -7.58 7.55
C SER A 28 2.79 -6.09 7.50
N THR A 29 4.04 -5.72 7.77
CA THR A 29 4.53 -4.36 7.53
C THR A 29 5.20 -4.32 6.17
N ASP A 30 4.72 -3.45 5.29
CA ASP A 30 5.28 -3.28 3.95
C ASP A 30 5.69 -1.82 3.76
N THR A 31 6.76 -1.58 3.00
CA THR A 31 7.25 -0.22 2.70
C THR A 31 7.31 -0.01 1.20
N VAL A 32 6.66 1.07 0.73
CA VAL A 32 6.62 1.48 -0.67
C VAL A 32 7.30 2.83 -0.82
N ALA A 33 8.11 2.99 -1.86
CA ALA A 33 8.83 4.21 -2.18
C ALA A 33 8.35 4.81 -3.50
N LYS A 34 8.32 6.15 -3.61
CA LYS A 34 8.03 6.87 -4.86
C LYS A 34 8.92 8.10 -4.97
N ASN A 35 9.43 8.38 -6.16
CA ASN A 35 10.28 9.55 -6.44
C ASN A 35 9.49 10.81 -6.86
N SER A 36 8.15 10.76 -6.90
CA SER A 36 7.34 11.91 -7.29
C SER A 36 6.95 12.71 -6.05
N SER A 37 7.21 14.01 -6.08
CA SER A 37 7.12 14.98 -4.99
C SER A 37 5.72 15.34 -4.46
N THR A 38 4.68 14.57 -4.75
CA THR A 38 3.31 14.97 -4.38
C THR A 38 2.82 14.27 -3.12
N LEU A 39 2.33 15.09 -2.18
CA LEU A 39 1.61 14.71 -0.97
C LEU A 39 0.68 13.52 -1.24
N ASP A 40 0.90 12.45 -0.50
CA ASP A 40 0.07 11.27 -0.63
C ASP A 40 -1.30 11.54 -0.02
N SER A 41 -2.31 11.63 -0.89
CA SER A 41 -3.68 11.70 -0.42
C SER A 41 -4.03 10.42 0.33
N VAL A 42 -4.83 10.56 1.38
CA VAL A 42 -5.32 9.42 2.16
C VAL A 42 -6.72 9.08 1.66
N PHE A 43 -6.96 7.85 1.28
CA PHE A 43 -8.27 7.36 0.81
C PHE A 43 -8.79 6.25 1.72
N GLU A 44 -10.10 6.05 1.74
CA GLU A 44 -10.73 5.03 2.59
C GLU A 44 -10.89 3.70 1.86
N VAL A 45 -10.52 2.62 2.51
CA VAL A 45 -10.72 1.24 2.05
C VAL A 45 -11.42 0.40 3.09
N LYS A 46 -12.28 -0.52 2.64
CA LYS A 46 -12.92 -1.50 3.52
C LYS A 46 -11.95 -2.64 3.84
N ARG A 47 -11.53 -2.75 5.10
CA ARG A 47 -10.63 -3.81 5.60
C ARG A 47 -11.24 -4.56 6.77
N ARG A 48 -10.95 -5.86 6.87
CA ARG A 48 -11.32 -6.66 8.04
C ARG A 48 -10.26 -6.48 9.12
N VAL A 49 -10.65 -5.86 10.23
CA VAL A 49 -9.77 -5.63 11.39
C VAL A 49 -10.13 -6.61 12.49
N ARG A 50 -9.11 -7.19 13.15
CA ARG A 50 -9.31 -8.15 14.24
C ARG A 50 -10.08 -7.46 15.38
N GLY A 51 -11.18 -8.06 15.81
CA GLY A 51 -12.08 -7.48 16.82
C GLY A 51 -13.39 -6.93 16.24
N HIS A 52 -13.48 -6.74 14.92
CA HIS A 52 -14.73 -6.39 14.23
C HIS A 52 -15.27 -7.59 13.43
N LYS A 53 -16.59 -7.82 13.48
CA LYS A 53 -17.27 -8.81 12.64
C LYS A 53 -17.25 -8.39 11.17
N ASP A 54 -17.47 -7.11 10.92
CA ASP A 54 -17.58 -6.54 9.57
C ASP A 54 -16.29 -5.87 9.09
N LYS A 55 -16.23 -5.60 7.79
CA LYS A 55 -15.18 -4.76 7.22
C LYS A 55 -15.43 -3.30 7.67
N ILE A 56 -14.41 -2.66 8.22
CA ILE A 56 -14.44 -1.25 8.60
C ILE A 56 -13.71 -0.41 7.55
N ASN A 57 -14.08 0.87 7.44
CA ASN A 57 -13.33 1.83 6.64
C ASN A 57 -12.02 2.15 7.35
N VAL A 58 -10.91 2.02 6.63
CA VAL A 58 -9.59 2.41 7.12
C VAL A 58 -8.91 3.32 6.11
N LYS A 59 -8.18 4.28 6.64
CA LYS A 59 -7.37 5.24 5.89
C LYS A 59 -6.11 4.56 5.35
N MET A 60 -5.95 4.55 4.03
CA MET A 60 -4.77 4.02 3.33
C MET A 60 -4.14 5.13 2.50
N ALA A 61 -2.80 5.14 2.42
CA ALA A 61 -2.05 6.10 1.61
C ALA A 61 -2.17 5.78 0.11
N ASN A 62 -2.51 6.78 -0.71
CA ASN A 62 -2.80 6.59 -2.14
C ASN A 62 -1.66 5.93 -2.91
N LEU A 63 -0.41 6.14 -2.50
CA LEU A 63 0.75 5.42 -3.04
C LEU A 63 0.57 3.91 -3.02
N ILE A 64 0.06 3.36 -1.91
CA ILE A 64 -0.15 1.92 -1.77
C ILE A 64 -1.19 1.42 -2.78
N ASN A 65 -2.23 2.22 -3.04
CA ASN A 65 -3.24 1.87 -4.04
C ASN A 65 -2.72 2.01 -5.46
N PHE A 66 -1.95 3.06 -5.74
CA PHE A 66 -1.28 3.21 -7.02
C PHE A 66 -0.37 2.01 -7.29
N TYR A 67 0.48 1.66 -6.32
CA TYR A 67 1.35 0.50 -6.39
C TYR A 67 0.57 -0.79 -6.66
N ASN A 68 -0.47 -1.09 -5.88
CA ASN A 68 -1.27 -2.31 -6.09
C ASN A 68 -2.01 -2.33 -7.44
N LYS A 69 -2.32 -1.18 -8.04
CA LYS A 69 -2.97 -1.11 -9.36
C LYS A 69 -1.99 -1.32 -10.50
N SER A 70 -0.76 -0.81 -10.37
CA SER A 70 0.30 -1.00 -11.36
C SER A 70 1.02 -2.34 -11.21
N MET A 71 1.01 -2.90 -10.00
CA MET A 71 1.65 -4.17 -9.71
C MET A 71 0.71 -5.29 -10.14
N GLY A 72 1.13 -6.08 -11.13
CA GLY A 72 0.36 -7.23 -11.63
C GLY A 72 0.30 -7.32 -13.15
N ASP A 73 0.66 -6.28 -13.89
CA ASP A 73 0.61 -6.33 -15.37
C ASP A 73 1.58 -7.37 -15.95
N MET A 74 2.79 -7.46 -15.41
CA MET A 74 3.76 -8.51 -15.80
C MET A 74 3.26 -9.90 -15.41
N ASP A 75 2.81 -10.10 -14.18
CA ASP A 75 2.27 -11.39 -13.72
C ASP A 75 1.04 -11.81 -14.53
N HIS A 76 0.19 -10.84 -14.91
CA HIS A 76 -0.97 -11.07 -15.77
C HIS A 76 -0.54 -11.48 -17.18
N HIS A 77 0.48 -10.82 -17.73
CA HIS A 77 1.05 -11.18 -19.02
C HIS A 77 1.65 -12.60 -18.98
N ASP A 78 2.42 -12.94 -17.96
CA ASP A 78 2.98 -14.29 -17.77
C ASP A 78 1.89 -15.35 -17.63
N TRP A 79 0.81 -15.05 -16.89
CA TRP A 79 -0.34 -15.93 -16.77
C TRP A 79 -1.03 -16.14 -18.13
N LEU A 80 -1.19 -15.09 -18.93
CA LEU A 80 -1.74 -15.19 -20.28
C LEU A 80 -0.86 -16.05 -21.18
N VAL A 81 0.46 -15.86 -21.16
CA VAL A 81 1.40 -16.67 -21.94
C VAL A 81 1.33 -18.14 -21.51
N GLY A 82 1.26 -18.43 -20.21
CA GLY A 82 1.13 -19.78 -19.67
C GLY A 82 -0.22 -20.46 -19.93
N LEU A 83 -1.22 -19.76 -20.46
CA LEU A 83 -2.47 -20.38 -20.95
C LEU A 83 -2.32 -20.95 -22.37
N PHE A 84 -1.34 -20.47 -23.13
CA PHE A 84 -1.12 -20.84 -24.53
C PHE A 84 0.11 -21.73 -24.76
N TYR A 85 0.89 -22.00 -23.70
CA TYR A 85 2.02 -22.94 -23.66
C TYR A 85 1.80 -24.01 -22.59
#